data_AF-A0A453K1L0-F1
#
_entry.id   AF-A0A453K1L0-F1
#
_cell.length_a   1.000
_cell.length_b   1.000
_cell.length_c   1.000
_cell.angle_alpha   90.00
_cell.angle_beta   90.00
_cell.angle_gamma   90.00
#
_symmetry.space_group_name_H-M   'P 1'
#
loop_
_entity.id
_entity.type
_entity.pdbx_description
1 polymer ?
#
loop_
_entity_poly.entity_id
_entity_poly.type
_entity_poly.pdbx_seq_one_letter_code
_entity_poly.pdbx_strand_id
1 'polypeptide(L)'
;WWSPRGARAEAWGRRGAAVAGRRRRSGRGSSCRCWRCCSRPCGGRSWRAGWSGGRTASPAAVAAMEIGWPTDVRHVAHVTFDRFHGFLGLPVEFEVEMPPRVPSASASVFGVSAESMQCTYDGKGNSVPTILLLMQERLYAQGGLKAEGIFRINPENDQEEHVRDQLNKGVVPEDIDVHCLASLIKAWFRELPEGVLDSLSPEQVLQCNSEEEFLELVTLLRPTPAALLNWAVELMADVVEEEELNKMNARNIAMVFAPNMTQMSDPLTALMHAVQVMNFLKTLILRTLRERDDVAPGDYTPYSSPASSGRHSDAEYYGS
;
A
#
# COMPACT_ATOMS: atom_id res chain seq x y z
N TRP A 1 -48.98 -6.36 -15.19
CA TRP A 1 -49.46 -6.18 -16.58
C TRP A 1 -48.54 -5.18 -17.24
N TRP A 2 -47.97 -5.58 -18.38
CA TRP A 2 -47.21 -4.80 -19.36
C TRP A 2 -45.79 -4.29 -19.00
N SER A 3 -44.85 -5.13 -19.42
CA SER A 3 -43.55 -4.79 -20.00
C SER A 3 -43.73 -4.12 -21.38
N PRO A 4 -42.68 -3.49 -21.96
CA PRO A 4 -42.00 -4.11 -23.12
C PRO A 4 -40.46 -3.96 -23.06
N ARG A 5 -39.65 -5.02 -23.26
CA ARG A 5 -39.03 -5.50 -24.54
C ARG A 5 -38.52 -4.36 -25.45
N GLY A 6 -37.31 -4.35 -26.00
CA GLY A 6 -36.18 -5.28 -26.02
C GLY A 6 -35.24 -4.90 -27.19
N ALA A 7 -33.97 -5.28 -27.14
CA ALA A 7 -33.14 -5.47 -28.33
C ALA A 7 -31.97 -6.41 -28.01
N ARG A 8 -31.79 -7.37 -28.89
CA ARG A 8 -30.88 -8.53 -28.88
C ARG A 8 -29.99 -8.40 -30.12
N ALA A 9 -28.69 -8.70 -30.00
CA ALA A 9 -27.81 -9.12 -31.10
C ALA A 9 -26.55 -9.73 -30.45
N GLU A 10 -26.43 -11.05 -30.33
CA GLU A 10 -25.98 -12.03 -31.33
C GLU A 10 -24.47 -12.01 -31.66
N ALA A 11 -23.87 -13.12 -31.22
CA ALA A 11 -22.57 -13.72 -31.47
C ALA A 11 -21.91 -13.50 -32.84
N TRP A 12 -20.58 -13.39 -32.83
CA TRP A 12 -19.72 -13.88 -33.90
C TRP A 12 -18.59 -14.73 -33.33
N GLY A 13 -18.45 -15.92 -33.92
CA GLY A 13 -17.58 -17.00 -33.47
C GLY A 13 -16.15 -16.97 -34.02
N ARG A 14 -15.35 -17.76 -33.30
CA ARG A 14 -14.00 -18.31 -33.55
C ARG A 14 -13.54 -18.40 -35.02
N ARG A 15 -12.23 -18.12 -35.22
CA ARG A 15 -11.27 -19.02 -35.88
C ARG A 15 -9.81 -18.54 -35.76
N GLY A 16 -8.92 -19.43 -35.33
CA GLY A 16 -7.71 -19.81 -36.08
C GLY A 16 -6.35 -19.14 -35.79
N ALA A 17 -5.53 -19.85 -35.00
CA ALA A 17 -4.10 -20.16 -35.19
C ALA A 17 -3.02 -19.06 -35.36
N ALA A 18 -1.97 -19.13 -34.53
CA ALA A 18 -0.62 -19.53 -34.97
C ALA A 18 0.39 -19.57 -33.80
N VAL A 19 1.19 -20.64 -33.79
CA VAL A 19 2.39 -20.86 -32.99
C VAL A 19 3.56 -20.07 -33.58
N ALA A 20 4.34 -19.37 -32.75
CA ALA A 20 5.73 -19.03 -33.06
C ALA A 20 6.59 -18.73 -31.81
N GLY A 21 7.54 -19.62 -31.54
CA GLY A 21 8.96 -19.28 -31.37
C GLY A 21 9.42 -18.40 -30.20
N ARG A 22 10.08 -19.04 -29.22
CA ARG A 22 11.01 -18.42 -28.25
C ARG A 22 12.06 -17.53 -28.93
N ARG A 23 12.40 -16.40 -28.29
CA ARG A 23 13.80 -15.98 -28.04
C ARG A 23 13.88 -14.95 -26.89
N ARG A 24 14.82 -15.21 -25.97
CA ARG A 24 15.23 -14.36 -24.83
C ARG A 24 16.05 -13.14 -25.29
N ARG A 25 15.87 -12.00 -24.60
CA ARG A 25 16.88 -10.99 -24.15
C ARG A 25 16.11 -9.86 -23.46
N SER A 26 16.11 -9.79 -22.12
CA SER A 26 17.04 -9.04 -21.24
C SER A 26 17.01 -7.51 -21.39
N GLY A 27 16.54 -6.82 -20.34
CA GLY A 27 17.07 -5.51 -19.95
C GLY A 27 16.14 -4.29 -20.04
N ARG A 28 15.67 -3.87 -18.85
CA ARG A 28 15.47 -2.49 -18.35
C ARG A 28 14.47 -1.54 -19.05
N GLY A 29 13.60 -0.97 -18.22
CA GLY A 29 12.87 0.29 -18.47
C GLY A 29 11.36 0.12 -18.50
N SER A 30 10.70 0.26 -17.36
CA SER A 30 9.25 0.42 -17.24
C SER A 30 8.83 1.76 -17.87
N SER A 31 8.57 1.72 -19.17
CA SER A 31 7.93 2.81 -19.91
C SER A 31 6.44 2.85 -19.54
N CYS A 32 6.03 3.91 -18.84
CA CYS A 32 4.62 4.26 -18.74
C CYS A 32 4.11 4.68 -20.13
N ARG A 33 2.94 4.16 -20.51
CA ARG A 33 2.38 4.23 -21.86
C ARG A 33 2.03 5.67 -22.21
N CYS A 34 2.63 6.15 -23.29
CA CYS A 34 2.29 7.42 -23.93
C CYS A 34 0.97 7.27 -24.69
N TRP A 35 0.01 8.16 -24.45
CA TRP A 35 -1.20 8.30 -25.27
C TRP A 35 -0.81 8.70 -26.70
N ARG A 36 -0.78 7.74 -27.62
CA ARG A 36 -0.62 8.01 -29.05
C ARG A 36 -1.96 8.45 -29.62
N CYS A 37 -2.10 9.73 -29.95
CA CYS A 37 -3.18 10.19 -30.81
C CYS A 37 -2.84 9.86 -32.28
N CYS A 38 -3.67 9.04 -32.93
CA CYS A 38 -3.50 8.57 -34.30
C CYS A 38 -3.41 9.73 -35.32
N SER A 39 -2.39 9.68 -36.18
CA SER A 39 -2.31 10.53 -37.38
C SER A 39 -2.74 9.73 -38.61
N ARG A 40 -3.80 10.17 -39.29
CA ARG A 40 -4.03 9.87 -40.72
C ARG A 40 -4.11 11.19 -41.48
N PRO A 41 -3.50 11.30 -42.68
CA PRO A 41 -3.49 12.54 -43.42
C PRO A 41 -4.76 12.65 -44.28
N CYS A 42 -5.45 13.77 -44.24
CA CYS A 42 -6.43 14.14 -45.26
C CYS A 42 -6.23 15.60 -45.67
N GLY A 43 -6.17 15.80 -46.98
CA GLY A 43 -5.73 17.01 -47.64
C GLY A 43 -6.68 18.20 -47.51
N GLY A 44 -6.15 19.33 -47.96
CA GLY A 44 -6.62 20.67 -47.61
C GLY A 44 -7.97 21.09 -48.18
N ARG A 45 -8.40 22.26 -47.68
CA ARG A 45 -8.98 23.35 -48.47
C ARG A 45 -8.98 24.62 -47.61
N SER A 46 -8.45 25.68 -48.20
CA SER A 46 -8.45 27.05 -47.71
C SER A 46 -9.88 27.58 -47.59
N TRP A 47 -10.22 28.16 -46.44
CA TRP A 47 -11.39 29.01 -46.28
C TRP A 47 -10.92 30.44 -46.02
N ARG A 48 -11.12 31.30 -47.01
CA ARG A 48 -10.91 32.74 -46.91
C ARG A 48 -12.20 33.36 -46.38
N ALA A 49 -12.23 33.76 -45.12
CA ALA A 49 -13.27 34.64 -44.59
C ALA A 49 -12.69 36.07 -44.54
N GLY A 50 -13.11 36.91 -45.49
CA GLY A 50 -12.79 38.33 -45.50
C GLY A 50 -13.87 39.11 -44.78
N TRP A 51 -13.50 39.94 -43.80
CA TRP A 51 -14.37 40.96 -43.22
C TRP A 51 -13.70 42.34 -43.37
N SER A 52 -14.38 43.22 -44.10
CA SER A 52 -14.10 44.64 -44.22
C SER A 52 -14.96 45.42 -43.23
N GLY A 53 -14.38 46.31 -42.43
CA GLY A 53 -15.16 47.30 -41.67
C GLY A 53 -14.40 48.05 -40.57
N GLY A 54 -14.14 49.34 -40.82
CA GLY A 54 -14.28 50.46 -39.88
C GLY A 54 -13.52 50.47 -38.54
N ARG A 55 -12.55 51.38 -38.40
CA ARG A 55 -11.99 51.85 -37.12
C ARG A 55 -13.02 52.69 -36.35
N THR A 56 -13.11 52.52 -35.02
CA THR A 56 -12.70 53.51 -33.99
C THR A 56 -13.02 53.03 -32.56
N ALA A 57 -12.15 53.42 -31.62
CA ALA A 57 -12.24 53.47 -30.14
C ALA A 57 -11.79 52.24 -29.31
N SER A 58 -10.82 52.50 -28.42
CA SER A 58 -10.18 51.62 -27.42
C SER A 58 -11.07 51.52 -26.16
N PRO A 59 -11.06 50.42 -25.36
CA PRO A 59 -10.03 50.26 -24.32
C PRO A 59 -9.66 48.80 -23.97
N ALA A 60 -8.54 48.66 -23.24
CA ALA A 60 -8.06 47.44 -22.55
C ALA A 60 -7.71 46.25 -23.46
N ALA A 61 -6.40 46.08 -23.68
CA ALA A 61 -5.85 44.84 -24.21
C ALA A 61 -6.12 43.70 -23.21
N VAL A 62 -7.27 43.05 -23.36
CA VAL A 62 -7.41 41.65 -22.98
C VAL A 62 -6.42 40.94 -23.89
N ALA A 63 -5.29 40.50 -23.34
CA ALA A 63 -4.32 39.71 -24.10
C ALA A 63 -5.10 38.56 -24.71
N ALA A 64 -5.29 38.60 -26.03
CA ALA A 64 -5.94 37.53 -26.75
C ALA A 64 -5.13 36.28 -26.46
N MET A 65 -5.73 35.30 -25.81
CA MET A 65 -5.11 33.99 -25.63
C MET A 65 -4.95 33.40 -27.03
N GLU A 66 -3.78 33.59 -27.63
CA GLU A 66 -3.45 33.02 -28.93
C GLU A 66 -3.25 31.52 -28.74
N ILE A 67 -4.33 30.77 -28.97
CA ILE A 67 -4.25 29.31 -29.01
C ILE A 67 -3.48 28.95 -30.28
N GLY A 68 -2.23 28.49 -30.11
CA GLY A 68 -1.36 28.04 -31.19
C GLY A 68 -1.93 26.84 -31.96
N TRP A 69 -1.34 26.53 -33.11
CA TRP A 69 -1.76 25.38 -33.91
C TRP A 69 -1.58 24.07 -33.13
N PRO A 70 -2.42 23.03 -33.33
CA PRO A 70 -2.26 21.74 -32.65
C PRO A 70 -0.91 21.05 -32.87
N THR A 71 -0.15 21.49 -33.88
CA THR A 71 1.21 21.02 -34.19
C THR A 71 2.31 21.86 -33.52
N ASP A 72 1.96 23.02 -32.97
CA ASP A 72 2.85 23.93 -32.26
C ASP A 72 2.95 23.56 -30.78
N VAL A 73 3.14 22.26 -30.51
CA VAL A 73 3.29 21.72 -29.16
C VAL A 73 4.78 21.64 -28.86
N ARG A 74 5.22 22.43 -27.88
CA ARG A 74 6.57 22.33 -27.32
C ARG A 74 6.51 21.60 -25.99
N HIS A 75 7.26 20.50 -25.87
CA HIS A 75 7.48 19.85 -24.57
C HIS A 75 8.49 20.68 -23.78
N VAL A 76 7.99 21.52 -22.87
CA VAL A 76 8.83 22.47 -22.11
C VAL A 76 9.50 21.80 -20.90
N ALA A 77 8.88 20.76 -20.33
CA ALA A 77 9.43 19.99 -19.23
C ALA A 77 8.96 18.53 -19.24
N HIS A 78 9.74 17.65 -18.62
CA HIS A 78 9.40 16.26 -18.38
C HIS A 78 9.36 16.02 -16.87
N VAL A 79 8.15 15.81 -16.35
CA VAL A 79 7.91 15.59 -14.92
C VAL A 79 7.74 14.11 -14.67
N THR A 80 8.49 13.56 -13.72
CA THR A 80 8.34 12.17 -13.26
C THR A 80 8.10 12.13 -11.77
N PHE A 81 7.25 11.22 -11.31
CA PHE A 81 7.09 10.97 -9.89
C PHE A 81 8.08 9.90 -9.43
N ASP A 82 8.95 10.25 -8.50
CA ASP A 82 9.80 9.35 -7.74
C ASP A 82 9.20 9.08 -6.36
N ARG A 83 9.27 7.82 -5.93
CA ARG A 83 8.63 7.37 -4.69
C ARG A 83 9.27 7.97 -3.44
N PHE A 84 10.54 8.34 -3.48
CA PHE A 84 11.24 8.87 -2.31
C PHE A 84 11.44 10.39 -2.40
N HIS A 85 11.56 10.91 -3.61
CA HIS A 85 11.89 12.31 -3.89
C HIS A 85 10.71 13.14 -4.44
N GLY A 86 9.53 12.54 -4.61
CA GLY A 86 8.35 13.23 -5.12
C GLY A 86 8.46 13.56 -6.61
N PHE A 87 7.91 14.70 -7.03
CA PHE A 87 7.97 15.11 -8.44
C PHE A 87 9.37 15.64 -8.80
N LEU A 88 10.01 14.97 -9.75
CA LEU A 88 11.28 15.35 -10.35
C LEU A 88 11.05 16.05 -11.69
N GLY A 89 11.82 17.10 -11.97
CA GLY A 89 11.74 17.85 -13.23
C GLY A 89 10.55 18.81 -13.32
N LEU A 90 9.95 19.16 -12.17
CA LEU A 90 8.89 20.16 -12.09
C LEU A 90 9.48 21.55 -12.38
N PRO A 91 8.91 22.33 -13.31
CA PRO A 91 9.33 23.72 -13.49
C PRO A 91 9.11 24.52 -12.20
N VAL A 92 10.06 25.40 -11.88
CA VAL A 92 10.06 26.24 -10.66
C VAL A 92 8.75 27.01 -10.46
N GLU A 93 8.07 27.34 -11.56
CA GLU A 93 6.76 28.00 -11.58
C GLU A 93 5.68 27.18 -10.86
N PHE A 94 5.73 25.85 -10.97
CA PHE A 94 4.76 24.92 -10.36
C PHE A 94 5.19 24.42 -8.97
N GLU A 95 6.46 24.61 -8.59
CA GLU A 95 6.94 24.25 -7.24
C GLU A 95 6.24 25.06 -6.15
N VAL A 96 5.75 26.26 -6.46
CA VAL A 96 5.04 27.15 -5.51
C VAL A 96 3.60 26.71 -5.27
N GLU A 97 2.96 26.06 -6.24
CA GLU A 97 1.56 25.62 -6.15
C GLU A 97 1.41 24.20 -5.60
N MET A 98 2.49 23.40 -5.64
CA MET A 98 2.47 22.02 -5.17
C MET A 98 2.97 21.93 -3.73
N PRO A 99 2.25 21.22 -2.82
CA PRO A 99 2.79 20.89 -1.52
C PRO A 99 4.16 20.23 -1.66
N PRO A 100 5.15 20.55 -0.81
CA PRO A 100 6.53 20.07 -0.95
C PRO A 100 6.66 18.53 -0.92
N ARG A 101 5.61 17.84 -0.44
CA ARG A 101 5.49 16.38 -0.42
C ARG A 101 4.03 15.99 -0.63
N VAL A 102 3.66 15.75 -1.89
CA VAL A 102 2.38 15.12 -2.20
C VAL A 102 2.42 13.65 -1.75
N PRO A 103 1.37 13.13 -1.10
CA PRO A 103 1.40 11.77 -0.57
C PRO A 103 1.37 10.70 -1.68
N SER A 104 1.00 11.07 -2.90
CA SER A 104 0.90 10.20 -4.07
C SER A 104 1.13 10.98 -5.37
N ALA A 105 1.43 10.27 -6.46
CA ALA A 105 1.38 10.80 -7.83
C ALA A 105 -0.04 11.21 -8.27
N SER A 106 -1.06 10.82 -7.48
CA SER A 106 -2.48 11.16 -7.65
C SER A 106 -2.93 12.17 -6.59
N ALA A 107 -4.09 12.80 -6.80
CA ALA A 107 -4.75 13.66 -5.82
C ALA A 107 -5.36 12.88 -4.63
N SER A 108 -5.32 11.54 -4.66
CA SER A 108 -5.86 10.67 -3.61
C SER A 108 -4.79 9.74 -3.04
N VAL A 109 -4.88 9.48 -1.73
CA VAL A 109 -4.09 8.44 -1.03
C VAL A 109 -4.82 7.10 -0.92
N PHE A 110 -6.13 7.08 -1.13
CA PHE A 110 -6.94 5.87 -1.17
C PHE A 110 -7.23 5.48 -2.63
N GLY A 111 -7.42 4.19 -2.92
CA GLY A 111 -7.76 3.78 -4.28
C GLY A 111 -6.58 3.74 -5.26
N VAL A 112 -5.35 3.99 -4.80
CA VAL A 112 -4.18 4.15 -5.67
C VAL A 112 -3.13 3.08 -5.38
N SER A 113 -2.37 2.70 -6.42
CA SER A 113 -1.33 1.70 -6.27
C SER A 113 -0.28 2.17 -5.27
N ALA A 114 0.12 1.27 -4.37
CA ALA A 114 1.21 1.52 -3.45
C ALA A 114 2.51 1.89 -4.18
N GLU A 115 2.70 1.47 -5.46
CA GLU A 115 3.83 1.81 -6.33
C GLU A 115 3.83 3.28 -6.83
N SER A 116 2.70 3.98 -6.73
CA SER A 116 2.56 5.39 -7.09
C SER A 116 2.53 6.33 -5.88
N MET A 117 2.70 5.80 -4.67
CA MET A 117 2.75 6.59 -3.44
C MET A 117 4.15 7.07 -3.09
N GLN A 118 4.23 8.14 -2.29
CA GLN A 118 5.47 8.54 -1.66
C GLN A 118 5.78 7.60 -0.48
N CYS A 119 6.97 7.03 -0.48
CA CYS A 119 7.41 6.05 0.51
C CYS A 119 8.63 6.54 1.28
N THR A 120 8.74 6.01 2.50
CA THR A 120 9.89 6.11 3.38
C THR A 120 10.22 4.71 3.91
N TYR A 121 11.36 4.59 4.60
CA TYR A 121 11.74 3.34 5.23
C TYR A 121 11.22 3.30 6.68
N ASP A 122 10.65 2.18 7.08
CA ASP A 122 10.36 1.90 8.49
C ASP A 122 11.64 1.53 9.26
N GLY A 123 11.53 1.29 10.56
CA GLY A 123 12.66 0.88 11.40
C GLY A 123 13.29 -0.47 11.02
N LYS A 124 12.61 -1.27 10.19
CA LYS A 124 13.08 -2.58 9.70
C LYS A 124 13.57 -2.54 8.25
N GLY A 125 13.60 -1.36 7.62
CA GLY A 125 14.06 -1.17 6.25
C GLY A 125 13.02 -1.53 5.17
N ASN A 126 11.75 -1.71 5.53
CA ASN A 126 10.67 -1.89 4.55
C ASN A 126 10.32 -0.55 3.91
N SER A 127 10.10 -0.54 2.59
CA SER A 127 9.61 0.64 1.88
C SER A 127 8.08 0.73 2.01
N VAL A 128 7.60 1.66 2.83
CA VAL A 128 6.19 1.81 3.18
C VAL A 128 5.71 3.21 2.79
N PRO A 129 4.48 3.36 2.26
CA PRO A 129 3.86 4.67 2.06
C PRO A 129 3.94 5.56 3.30
N THR A 130 4.46 6.78 3.12
CA THR A 130 4.70 7.74 4.21
C THR A 130 3.42 8.00 5.00
N ILE A 131 2.27 8.06 4.32
CA ILE A 131 0.97 8.28 4.95
C ILE A 131 0.60 7.17 5.95
N LEU A 132 0.96 5.92 5.69
CA LEU A 132 0.72 4.81 6.63
C LEU A 132 1.58 4.98 7.90
N LEU A 133 2.84 5.36 7.74
CA LEU A 133 3.73 5.62 8.88
C LEU A 133 3.21 6.78 9.73
N LEU A 134 2.74 7.86 9.10
CA LEU A 134 2.16 9.00 9.82
C LEU A 134 0.87 8.61 10.57
N MET A 135 0.00 7.80 9.95
CA MET A 135 -1.20 7.29 10.63
C MET A 135 -0.85 6.36 11.80
N GLN A 136 0.15 5.50 11.65
CA GLN A 136 0.64 4.64 12.74
C GLN A 136 1.25 5.45 13.88
N GLU A 137 2.12 6.41 13.58
CA GLU A 137 2.73 7.29 14.58
C GLU A 137 1.65 8.02 15.40
N ARG A 138 0.63 8.55 14.72
CA ARG A 138 -0.50 9.21 15.39
C ARG A 138 -1.33 8.25 16.22
N LEU A 139 -1.59 7.03 15.73
CA LEU A 139 -2.27 6.00 16.49
C LEU A 139 -1.51 5.67 17.78
N TYR A 140 -0.18 5.62 17.73
CA TYR A 140 0.66 5.27 18.88
C TYR A 140 0.74 6.44 19.88
N ALA A 141 0.92 7.67 19.38
CA ALA A 141 1.00 8.87 20.19
C ALA A 141 -0.26 9.12 21.03
N GLN A 142 -1.44 8.75 20.50
CA GLN A 142 -2.71 8.88 21.22
C GLN A 142 -3.04 7.68 22.12
N GLY A 143 -2.16 6.70 22.23
CA GLY A 143 -2.41 5.48 23.02
C GLY A 143 -3.42 4.52 22.38
N GLY A 144 -3.59 4.57 21.06
CA GLY A 144 -4.54 3.73 20.32
C GLY A 144 -4.27 2.22 20.47
N LEU A 145 -3.04 1.81 20.73
CA LEU A 145 -2.70 0.41 21.04
C LEU A 145 -3.40 -0.11 22.31
N LYS A 146 -3.76 0.78 23.25
CA LYS A 146 -4.41 0.43 24.52
C LYS A 146 -5.93 0.60 24.47
N ALA A 147 -6.47 1.11 23.37
CA ALA A 147 -7.89 1.36 23.20
C ALA A 147 -8.66 0.05 23.04
N GLU A 148 -9.69 -0.16 23.86
CA GLU A 148 -10.51 -1.36 23.84
C GLU A 148 -11.15 -1.59 22.46
N GLY A 149 -10.96 -2.77 21.87
CA GLY A 149 -11.55 -3.11 20.57
C GLY A 149 -10.95 -2.34 19.39
N ILE A 150 -9.72 -1.84 19.49
CA ILE A 150 -9.01 -1.21 18.37
C ILE A 150 -9.04 -2.10 17.12
N PHE A 151 -9.18 -1.48 15.93
CA PHE A 151 -9.44 -2.14 14.64
C PHE A 151 -10.75 -2.93 14.50
N ARG A 152 -11.49 -3.21 15.58
CA ARG A 152 -12.79 -3.90 15.54
C ARG A 152 -13.97 -2.95 15.52
N ILE A 153 -13.90 -1.86 16.28
CA ILE A 153 -14.97 -0.86 16.37
C ILE A 153 -14.98 -0.01 15.10
N ASN A 154 -16.17 0.18 14.52
CA ASN A 154 -16.36 1.09 13.39
C ASN A 154 -16.75 2.49 13.92
N PRO A 155 -16.08 3.56 13.46
CA PRO A 155 -16.38 4.93 13.84
C PRO A 155 -17.69 5.41 13.20
N GLU A 156 -18.15 6.60 13.59
CA GLU A 156 -19.21 7.32 12.89
C GLU A 156 -18.71 7.85 11.54
N ASN A 157 -19.49 7.61 10.47
CA ASN A 157 -19.07 7.85 9.08
C ASN A 157 -18.71 9.32 8.76
N ASP A 158 -19.36 10.29 9.42
CA ASP A 158 -19.22 11.72 9.08
C ASP A 158 -17.81 12.26 9.40
N GLN A 159 -17.14 11.71 10.41
CA GLN A 159 -15.76 12.06 10.76
C GLN A 159 -14.75 11.45 9.76
N GLU A 160 -15.08 10.28 9.20
CA GLU A 160 -14.19 9.52 8.33
C GLU A 160 -13.94 10.24 7.00
N GLU A 161 -14.98 10.84 6.40
CA GLU A 161 -14.85 11.61 5.15
C GLU A 161 -13.98 12.86 5.34
N HIS A 162 -14.18 13.60 6.44
CA HIS A 162 -13.36 14.78 6.74
C HIS A 162 -11.88 14.43 6.88
N VAL A 163 -11.58 13.34 7.59
CA VAL A 163 -10.20 12.88 7.76
C VAL A 163 -9.63 12.41 6.42
N ARG A 164 -10.39 11.69 5.60
CA ARG A 164 -9.93 11.27 4.25
C ARG A 164 -9.44 12.46 3.43
N ASP A 165 -10.16 13.57 3.44
CA ASP A 165 -9.77 14.79 2.73
C ASP A 165 -8.46 15.39 3.25
N GLN A 166 -8.18 15.29 4.54
CA GLN A 166 -6.90 15.73 5.12
C GLN A 166 -5.76 14.77 4.73
N LEU A 167 -6.01 13.46 4.76
CA LEU A 167 -5.04 12.45 4.35
C LEU A 167 -4.68 12.59 2.87
N ASN A 168 -5.64 12.94 2.01
CA ASN A 168 -5.40 13.23 0.60
C ASN A 168 -4.48 14.45 0.39
N LYS A 169 -4.43 15.37 1.35
CA LYS A 169 -3.49 16.50 1.41
C LYS A 169 -2.16 16.13 2.09
N GLY A 170 -2.00 14.90 2.56
CA GLY A 170 -0.82 14.43 3.28
C GLY A 170 -0.79 14.82 4.77
N VAL A 171 -1.92 15.23 5.34
CA VAL A 171 -2.02 15.68 6.73
C VAL A 171 -2.83 14.68 7.56
N VAL A 172 -2.27 14.23 8.68
CA VAL A 172 -2.98 13.43 9.68
C VAL A 172 -3.42 14.36 10.83
N PRO A 173 -4.73 14.56 11.07
CA PRO A 173 -5.23 15.42 12.14
C PRO A 173 -4.76 14.99 13.54
N GLU A 174 -4.53 15.95 14.45
CA GLU A 174 -4.02 15.65 15.79
C GLU A 174 -5.09 15.10 16.74
N ASP A 175 -6.32 15.60 16.65
CA ASP A 175 -7.45 15.25 17.53
C ASP A 175 -8.38 14.20 16.91
N ILE A 176 -7.85 13.34 16.03
CA ILE A 176 -8.63 12.27 15.41
C ILE A 176 -8.94 11.16 16.42
N ASP A 177 -10.15 10.59 16.37
CA ASP A 177 -10.49 9.39 17.12
C ASP A 177 -9.65 8.17 16.70
N VAL A 178 -9.15 7.40 17.67
CA VAL A 178 -8.28 6.24 17.41
C VAL A 178 -8.97 5.11 16.65
N HIS A 179 -10.28 4.91 16.84
CA HIS A 179 -11.05 3.91 16.09
C HIS A 179 -11.32 4.36 14.65
N CYS A 180 -11.49 5.66 14.43
CA CYS A 180 -11.53 6.28 13.11
C CYS A 180 -10.22 6.08 12.37
N LEU A 181 -9.09 6.43 13.01
CA LEU A 181 -7.75 6.25 12.43
C LEU A 181 -7.45 4.79 12.09
N ALA A 182 -7.76 3.86 13.01
CA ALA A 182 -7.61 2.42 12.78
C ALA A 182 -8.48 1.92 11.63
N SER A 183 -9.69 2.47 11.48
CA SER A 183 -10.59 2.13 10.37
C SER A 183 -10.09 2.64 9.03
N LEU A 184 -9.48 3.83 8.99
CA LEU A 184 -8.84 4.37 7.80
C LEU A 184 -7.60 3.58 7.38
N ILE A 185 -6.79 3.10 8.33
CA ILE A 185 -5.68 2.19 8.03
C ILE A 185 -6.19 0.90 7.36
N LYS A 186 -7.25 0.27 7.90
CA LYS A 186 -7.87 -0.91 7.25
C LYS A 186 -8.43 -0.58 5.87
N ALA A 187 -9.13 0.56 5.77
CA ALA A 187 -9.73 1.02 4.53
C ALA A 187 -8.68 1.24 3.44
N TRP A 188 -7.51 1.76 3.81
CA TRP A 188 -6.39 1.95 2.89
C TRP A 188 -5.97 0.63 2.21
N PHE A 189 -5.82 -0.46 2.97
CA PHE A 189 -5.51 -1.78 2.39
C PHE A 189 -6.62 -2.31 1.50
N ARG A 190 -7.87 -2.18 1.97
CA ARG A 190 -9.06 -2.64 1.24
C ARG A 190 -9.28 -1.88 -0.06
N GLU A 191 -8.87 -0.63 -0.13
CA GLU A 191 -9.07 0.23 -1.30
C GLU A 191 -7.89 0.15 -2.28
N LEU A 192 -6.88 -0.70 -2.04
CA LEU A 192 -5.82 -0.92 -3.03
C LEU A 192 -6.39 -1.50 -4.33
N PRO A 193 -5.87 -1.09 -5.51
CA PRO A 193 -6.28 -1.67 -6.80
C PRO A 193 -6.06 -3.19 -6.91
N GLU A 194 -5.08 -3.71 -6.17
CA GLU A 194 -4.73 -5.11 -6.02
C GLU A 194 -4.42 -5.32 -4.53
N GLY A 195 -5.10 -6.27 -3.88
CA GLY A 195 -4.86 -6.59 -2.48
C GLY A 195 -3.43 -7.10 -2.27
N VAL A 196 -2.89 -6.90 -1.06
CA VAL A 196 -1.51 -7.26 -0.73
C VAL A 196 -1.20 -8.73 -1.03
N LEU A 197 -2.18 -9.61 -0.83
CA LEU A 197 -2.03 -11.06 -1.03
C LEU A 197 -2.56 -11.54 -2.39
N ASP A 198 -3.14 -10.66 -3.22
CA ASP A 198 -3.72 -11.06 -4.51
C ASP A 198 -2.66 -11.44 -5.56
N SER A 199 -1.39 -11.10 -5.30
CA SER A 199 -0.28 -11.56 -6.14
C SER A 199 0.06 -13.05 -5.95
N LEU A 200 -0.45 -13.68 -4.90
CA LEU A 200 -0.32 -15.12 -4.64
C LEU A 200 -1.47 -15.87 -5.31
N SER A 201 -1.22 -17.12 -5.75
CA SER A 201 -2.30 -17.94 -6.29
C SER A 201 -3.23 -18.39 -5.15
N PRO A 202 -4.57 -18.32 -5.32
CA PRO A 202 -5.50 -18.80 -4.31
C PRO A 202 -5.27 -20.26 -3.94
N GLU A 203 -4.87 -21.10 -4.90
CA GLU A 203 -4.56 -22.51 -4.66
C GLU A 203 -3.36 -22.70 -3.74
N GLN A 204 -2.31 -21.88 -3.92
CA GLN A 204 -1.13 -21.91 -3.04
C GLN A 204 -1.52 -21.53 -1.61
N VAL A 205 -2.28 -20.45 -1.44
CA VAL A 205 -2.73 -19.99 -0.13
C VAL A 205 -3.58 -21.07 0.55
N LEU A 206 -4.54 -21.67 -0.17
CA LEU A 206 -5.45 -22.71 0.33
C LEU A 206 -4.75 -24.02 0.70
N GLN A 207 -3.61 -24.34 0.09
CA GLN A 207 -2.87 -25.57 0.35
C GLN A 207 -1.89 -25.47 1.52
N CYS A 208 -1.57 -24.26 1.99
CA CYS A 208 -0.66 -24.09 3.12
C CYS A 208 -1.28 -24.58 4.42
N ASN A 209 -0.54 -25.34 5.22
CA ASN A 209 -0.99 -25.83 6.53
C ASN A 209 0.07 -25.68 7.62
N SER A 210 1.30 -25.31 7.27
CA SER A 210 2.39 -25.11 8.23
C SER A 210 2.91 -23.68 8.24
N GLU A 211 3.60 -23.34 9.32
CA GLU A 211 4.30 -22.07 9.46
C GLU A 211 5.35 -21.89 8.36
N GLU A 212 6.12 -22.94 8.05
CA GLU A 212 7.17 -22.93 7.03
C GLU A 212 6.61 -22.60 5.63
N GLU A 213 5.48 -23.21 5.26
CA GLU A 213 4.84 -22.96 3.96
C GLU A 213 4.34 -21.52 3.84
N PHE A 214 3.80 -20.95 4.93
CA PHE A 214 3.39 -19.55 4.95
C PHE A 214 4.58 -18.61 4.75
N LEU A 215 5.75 -18.94 5.28
CA LEU A 215 6.95 -18.11 5.11
C LEU A 215 7.48 -18.18 3.70
N GLU A 216 7.42 -19.36 3.08
CA GLU A 216 7.71 -19.51 1.66
C GLU A 216 6.78 -18.62 0.81
N LEU A 217 5.49 -18.53 1.13
CA LEU A 217 4.57 -17.61 0.44
C LEU A 217 5.00 -16.14 0.55
N VAL A 218 5.48 -15.71 1.72
CA VAL A 218 5.99 -14.32 1.89
C VAL A 218 7.16 -14.06 0.95
N THR A 219 8.03 -15.06 0.71
CA THR A 219 9.15 -14.91 -0.25
C THR A 219 8.72 -14.83 -1.71
N LEU A 220 7.52 -15.29 -2.05
CA LEU A 220 6.97 -15.20 -3.40
C LEU A 220 6.34 -13.84 -3.70
N LEU A 221 6.04 -13.04 -2.67
CA LEU A 221 5.47 -11.71 -2.84
C LEU A 221 6.46 -10.77 -3.53
N ARG A 222 5.91 -9.85 -4.34
CA ARG A 222 6.68 -8.72 -4.88
C ARG A 222 7.22 -7.86 -3.73
N PRO A 223 8.35 -7.13 -3.91
CA PRO A 223 8.94 -6.33 -2.85
C PRO A 223 7.98 -5.32 -2.18
N THR A 224 7.11 -4.66 -2.95
CA THR A 224 6.16 -3.67 -2.41
C THR A 224 5.06 -4.33 -1.55
N PRO A 225 4.29 -5.34 -2.03
CA PRO A 225 3.39 -6.09 -1.17
C PRO A 225 4.05 -6.76 0.03
N ALA A 226 5.26 -7.32 -0.12
CA ALA A 226 5.98 -7.93 0.99
C ALA A 226 6.33 -6.90 2.09
N ALA A 227 6.81 -5.72 1.69
CA ALA A 227 7.08 -4.62 2.63
C ALA A 227 5.82 -4.16 3.37
N LEU A 228 4.69 -4.04 2.66
CA LEU A 228 3.40 -3.70 3.26
C LEU A 228 2.88 -4.78 4.22
N LEU A 229 3.01 -6.05 3.84
CA LEU A 229 2.61 -7.17 4.69
C LEU A 229 3.45 -7.20 5.96
N ASN A 230 4.78 -7.09 5.84
CA ASN A 230 5.68 -7.05 6.99
C ASN A 230 5.30 -5.91 7.93
N TRP A 231 5.14 -4.70 7.41
CA TRP A 231 4.72 -3.54 8.19
C TRP A 231 3.37 -3.77 8.89
N ALA A 232 2.39 -4.33 8.20
CA ALA A 232 1.08 -4.63 8.78
C ALA A 232 1.16 -5.70 9.88
N VAL A 233 1.99 -6.73 9.70
CA VAL A 233 2.23 -7.77 10.71
C VAL A 233 2.89 -7.18 11.95
N GLU A 234 3.84 -6.26 11.82
CA GLU A 234 4.42 -5.54 12.96
C GLU A 234 3.37 -4.73 13.71
N LEU A 235 2.56 -3.95 13.01
CA LEU A 235 1.46 -3.20 13.62
C LEU A 235 0.47 -4.12 14.35
N MET A 236 0.13 -5.27 13.74
CA MET A 236 -0.74 -6.25 14.38
C MET A 236 -0.09 -6.90 15.60
N ALA A 237 1.22 -7.16 15.57
CA ALA A 237 1.97 -7.67 16.72
C ALA A 237 1.98 -6.65 17.88
N ASP A 238 2.24 -5.37 17.59
CA ASP A 238 2.22 -4.29 18.59
C ASP A 238 0.84 -4.17 19.28
N VAL A 239 -0.25 -4.40 18.55
CA VAL A 239 -1.59 -4.43 19.14
C VAL A 239 -1.77 -5.65 20.04
N VAL A 240 -1.31 -6.83 19.61
CA VAL A 240 -1.48 -8.06 20.39
C VAL A 240 -0.62 -8.05 21.67
N GLU A 241 0.52 -7.36 21.69
CA GLU A 241 1.30 -7.16 22.91
C GLU A 241 0.51 -6.43 24.01
N GLU A 242 -0.40 -5.53 23.63
CA GLU A 242 -1.27 -4.78 24.55
C GLU A 242 -2.66 -5.46 24.74
N GLU A 243 -2.78 -6.77 24.44
CA GLU A 243 -4.03 -7.55 24.50
C GLU A 243 -4.75 -7.41 25.86
N GLU A 244 -3.99 -7.31 26.96
CA GLU A 244 -4.56 -7.17 28.30
C GLU A 244 -5.44 -5.93 28.45
N LEU A 245 -5.12 -4.84 27.73
CA LEU A 245 -5.85 -3.58 27.75
C LEU A 245 -6.88 -3.53 26.62
N ASN A 246 -6.45 -3.75 25.39
CA ASN A 246 -7.29 -3.55 24.22
C ASN A 246 -8.25 -4.72 23.90
N LYS A 247 -8.07 -5.89 24.53
CA LYS A 247 -8.87 -7.12 24.35
C LYS A 247 -8.80 -7.75 22.96
N MET A 248 -7.76 -7.46 22.20
CA MET A 248 -7.56 -7.90 20.83
C MET A 248 -6.40 -8.88 20.70
N ASN A 249 -6.69 -10.17 20.80
CA ASN A 249 -5.72 -11.24 20.56
C ASN A 249 -5.37 -11.43 19.07
N ALA A 250 -4.32 -12.21 18.79
CA ALA A 250 -3.84 -12.48 17.44
C ALA A 250 -4.92 -13.02 16.48
N ARG A 251 -5.86 -13.83 16.98
CA ARG A 251 -6.97 -14.34 16.16
C ARG A 251 -7.97 -13.24 15.82
N ASN A 252 -8.32 -12.39 16.78
CA ASN A 252 -9.26 -11.29 16.60
C ASN A 252 -8.69 -10.26 15.62
N ILE A 253 -7.41 -9.93 15.77
CA ILE A 253 -6.71 -8.99 14.88
C ILE A 253 -6.58 -9.55 13.46
N ALA A 254 -6.16 -10.81 13.31
CA ALA A 254 -6.10 -11.45 12.00
C ALA A 254 -7.47 -11.48 11.30
N MET A 255 -8.55 -11.72 12.06
CA MET A 255 -9.92 -11.75 11.52
C MET A 255 -10.36 -10.39 10.97
N VAL A 256 -10.01 -9.29 11.63
CA VAL A 256 -10.38 -7.94 11.14
C VAL A 256 -9.53 -7.48 9.97
N PHE A 257 -8.26 -7.93 9.87
CA PHE A 257 -7.36 -7.55 8.77
C PHE A 257 -7.50 -8.43 7.53
N ALA A 258 -7.74 -9.74 7.68
CA ALA A 258 -7.86 -10.69 6.58
C ALA A 258 -8.75 -10.23 5.40
N PRO A 259 -9.97 -9.71 5.60
CA PRO A 259 -10.81 -9.26 4.49
C PRO A 259 -10.28 -8.01 3.77
N ASN A 260 -9.32 -7.29 4.35
CA ASN A 260 -8.71 -6.11 3.72
C ASN A 260 -7.42 -6.45 2.95
N MET A 261 -6.93 -7.69 3.02
CA MET A 261 -5.68 -8.11 2.37
C MET A 261 -5.88 -8.70 0.95
N THR A 262 -7.12 -8.96 0.54
CA THR A 262 -7.44 -9.65 -0.72
C THR A 262 -8.75 -9.16 -1.35
N GLN A 263 -8.80 -9.11 -2.69
CA GLN A 263 -9.95 -8.71 -3.50
C GLN A 263 -10.53 -9.92 -4.26
N MET A 264 -10.96 -10.95 -3.52
CA MET A 264 -11.58 -12.13 -4.11
C MET A 264 -13.07 -11.93 -4.39
N SER A 265 -13.47 -12.19 -5.64
CA SER A 265 -14.84 -11.94 -6.13
C SER A 265 -15.76 -13.16 -6.10
N ASP A 266 -15.23 -14.38 -6.14
CA ASP A 266 -16.03 -15.61 -6.07
C ASP A 266 -16.43 -15.93 -4.62
N PRO A 267 -17.73 -15.98 -4.26
CA PRO A 267 -18.14 -16.09 -2.85
C PRO A 267 -17.67 -17.35 -2.12
N LEU A 268 -17.63 -18.51 -2.79
CA LEU A 268 -17.27 -19.78 -2.15
C LEU A 268 -15.75 -19.86 -1.93
N THR A 269 -14.98 -19.51 -2.96
CA THR A 269 -13.52 -19.45 -2.87
C THR A 269 -13.09 -18.34 -1.92
N ALA A 270 -13.78 -17.20 -1.92
CA ALA A 270 -13.50 -16.06 -1.05
C ALA A 270 -13.61 -16.42 0.43
N LEU A 271 -14.62 -17.21 0.82
CA LEU A 271 -14.76 -17.63 2.22
C LEU A 271 -13.60 -18.53 2.67
N MET A 272 -13.27 -19.56 1.88
CA MET A 272 -12.16 -20.46 2.21
C MET A 272 -10.83 -19.72 2.23
N HIS A 273 -10.61 -18.84 1.25
CA HIS A 273 -9.42 -18.02 1.16
C HIS A 273 -9.33 -17.03 2.33
N ALA A 274 -10.42 -16.40 2.74
CA ALA A 274 -10.43 -15.47 3.88
C ALA A 274 -10.08 -16.18 5.20
N VAL A 275 -10.61 -17.37 5.44
CA VAL A 275 -10.25 -18.19 6.61
C VAL A 275 -8.76 -18.50 6.59
N GLN A 276 -8.23 -18.81 5.42
CA GLN A 276 -6.85 -19.17 5.26
C GLN A 276 -5.90 -17.97 5.39
N VAL A 277 -6.27 -16.82 4.84
CA VAL A 277 -5.58 -15.55 5.07
C VAL A 277 -5.59 -15.18 6.55
N MET A 278 -6.69 -15.38 7.27
CA MET A 278 -6.73 -15.18 8.72
C MET A 278 -5.73 -16.10 9.44
N ASN A 279 -5.66 -17.39 9.10
CA ASN A 279 -4.69 -18.31 9.69
C ASN A 279 -3.24 -17.92 9.36
N PHE A 280 -3.00 -17.49 8.13
CA PHE A 280 -1.72 -16.97 7.65
C PHE A 280 -1.28 -15.77 8.49
N LEU A 281 -2.10 -14.72 8.58
CA LEU A 281 -1.80 -13.52 9.35
C LEU A 281 -1.60 -13.84 10.84
N LYS A 282 -2.46 -14.69 11.42
CA LYS A 282 -2.32 -15.14 12.82
C LYS A 282 -0.96 -15.81 13.05
N THR A 283 -0.53 -16.68 12.13
CA THR A 283 0.74 -17.40 12.25
C THR A 283 1.91 -16.44 12.17
N LEU A 284 1.87 -15.47 11.24
CA LEU A 284 2.91 -14.44 11.12
C LEU A 284 2.99 -13.57 12.39
N ILE A 285 1.85 -13.13 12.94
CA ILE A 285 1.81 -12.36 14.19
C ILE A 285 2.48 -13.14 15.34
N LEU A 286 2.07 -14.40 15.55
CA LEU A 286 2.62 -15.23 16.63
C LEU A 286 4.10 -15.54 16.44
N ARG A 287 4.56 -15.64 15.19
CA ARG A 287 6.00 -15.76 14.89
C ARG A 287 6.73 -14.47 15.26
N THR A 288 6.26 -13.31 14.81
CA THR A 288 6.87 -12.00 15.12
C THR A 288 6.99 -11.79 16.63
N LEU A 289 5.98 -12.15 17.42
CA LEU A 289 6.04 -12.06 18.88
C LEU A 289 7.10 -12.98 19.50
N ARG A 290 7.16 -14.25 19.06
CA ARG A 290 8.21 -15.19 19.51
C ARG A 290 9.62 -14.67 19.21
N GLU A 291 9.83 -14.11 18.02
CA GLU A 291 11.12 -13.53 17.63
C GLU A 291 11.52 -12.33 18.51
N ARG A 292 10.56 -11.56 19.01
CA ARG A 292 10.82 -10.44 19.93
C ARG A 292 11.21 -10.94 21.32
N ASP A 293 10.55 -11.98 21.81
CA ASP A 293 10.87 -12.62 23.09
C ASP A 293 12.27 -13.24 23.10
N ASP A 294 12.69 -13.87 22.00
CA ASP A 294 14.02 -14.48 21.85
C ASP A 294 15.16 -13.46 21.78
N VAL A 295 14.87 -12.20 21.41
CA VAL A 295 15.85 -11.12 21.26
C VAL A 295 16.02 -10.31 22.55
N ALA A 296 15.10 -10.42 23.52
CA ALA A 296 15.27 -9.80 24.83
C ALA A 296 16.41 -10.52 25.59
N PRO A 297 17.59 -9.89 25.79
CA PRO A 297 18.69 -10.55 26.47
C PRO A 297 18.32 -10.70 27.95
N GLY A 298 18.00 -11.92 28.34
CA GLY A 298 17.91 -12.31 29.75
C GLY A 298 19.22 -11.95 30.47
N ASP A 299 19.07 -11.33 31.63
CA ASP A 299 20.11 -11.00 32.59
C ASP A 299 21.22 -12.06 32.64
N TYR A 300 22.38 -11.72 32.09
CA TYR A 300 23.59 -12.52 32.24
C TYR A 300 24.13 -12.30 33.66
N THR A 301 23.65 -13.07 34.64
CA THR A 301 24.32 -13.16 35.94
C THR A 301 25.61 -13.98 35.76
N PRO A 302 26.81 -13.41 35.96
CA PRO A 302 28.03 -14.18 35.88
C PRO A 302 28.26 -14.93 37.21
N TYR A 303 28.97 -16.06 37.10
CA TYR A 303 29.55 -16.84 38.20
C TYR A 303 28.65 -17.80 38.98
N SER A 304 28.79 -19.08 38.64
CA SER A 304 29.17 -20.11 39.63
C SER A 304 29.99 -21.19 38.92
N SER A 305 31.31 -21.12 39.11
CA SER A 305 32.23 -22.17 38.66
C SER A 305 31.96 -23.50 39.39
N PRO A 306 32.15 -24.65 38.72
CA PRO A 306 32.04 -25.96 39.36
C PRO A 306 33.37 -26.31 40.05
N ALA A 307 33.40 -26.28 41.38
CA ALA A 307 34.51 -26.86 42.15
C ALA A 307 34.23 -28.36 42.38
N SER A 308 34.76 -29.15 41.45
CA SER A 308 35.27 -30.52 41.57
C SER A 308 35.05 -31.26 42.91
N SER A 309 34.22 -32.31 42.83
CA SER A 309 34.25 -33.46 43.72
C SER A 309 35.54 -34.27 43.51
N GLY A 310 36.53 -34.09 44.37
CA GLY A 310 37.67 -35.00 44.52
C GLY A 310 37.54 -35.78 45.82
N ARG A 311 37.08 -37.03 45.73
CA ARG A 311 37.34 -38.04 46.76
C ARG A 311 38.68 -38.68 46.41
N HIS A 312 39.67 -38.59 47.28
CA HIS A 312 40.62 -39.68 47.52
C HIS A 312 41.30 -39.50 48.88
N SER A 313 41.64 -40.64 49.45
CA SER A 313 41.74 -40.94 50.87
C SER A 313 43.11 -40.68 51.49
N ASP A 314 43.08 -40.70 52.82
CA ASP A 314 44.09 -41.18 53.76
C ASP A 314 45.20 -40.25 54.31
N ALA A 315 45.32 -40.44 55.64
CA ALA A 315 46.52 -40.40 56.48
C ALA A 315 46.93 -39.08 57.15
N GLU A 316 46.57 -39.02 58.44
CA GLU A 316 47.49 -38.93 59.58
C GLU A 316 48.31 -37.64 59.86
N TYR A 317 48.19 -37.23 61.13
CA TYR A 317 49.30 -36.86 62.04
C TYR A 317 49.66 -35.37 62.27
N TYR A 318 49.40 -34.94 63.52
CA TYR A 318 50.00 -33.89 64.36
C TYR A 318 50.12 -32.43 63.87
N GLY A 319 49.48 -31.54 64.64
CA GLY A 319 50.20 -30.89 65.74
C GLY A 319 50.46 -29.39 65.65
N SER A 320 49.95 -28.70 66.67
CA SER A 320 50.25 -27.34 67.17
C SER A 320 49.64 -26.15 66.43
#